data_AF-A0A1X0ICH5-F1
#
_entry.id   AF-A0A1X0ICH5-F1
#
_cell.length_a   1.000
_cell.length_b   1.000
_cell.length_c   1.000
_cell.angle_alpha   90.00
_cell.angle_beta   90.00
_cell.angle_gamma   90.00
#
_symmetry.space_group_name_H-M   'P 1'
#
loop_
_entity.id
_entity.type
_entity.pdbx_description
1 polymer ?
#
loop_
_entity_poly.entity_id
_entity_poly.type
_entity_poly.pdbx_seq_one_letter_code
_entity_poly.pdbx_strand_id
1 'polypeptide(L)'
;MLASGRDRLLAAALKLFADKGYAATSVADIQRASGLAPGSGALYKHFGSKRELLEAAVAHRIDSIVAAREQYDAGQPGSVEQAVRTAGQLIWSNLKESEDLLKVMLREPDELGDLDEKTWQVITDNAYQRFADELAASNRAGRTRIPDPEAAAAVAIGSLSYAATLQALTGRLPGNIDEQRYFEAWVSQTVSVLAQYGNPENP
;
A
#
# COMPACT_ATOMS: atom_id res chain seq x y z
N MET A 1 -0.10 -5.95 -21.54
CA MET A 1 -0.58 -4.91 -22.47
C MET A 1 0.31 -3.69 -22.32
N LEU A 2 0.71 -3.03 -23.42
CA LEU A 2 1.46 -1.77 -23.34
C LEU A 2 0.57 -0.73 -22.65
N ALA A 3 1.07 -0.09 -21.58
CA ALA A 3 0.37 0.95 -20.86
C ALA A 3 -0.09 2.04 -21.84
N SER A 4 -1.36 2.45 -21.75
CA SER A 4 -1.91 3.47 -22.64
C SER A 4 -1.17 4.81 -22.45
N GLY A 5 -1.28 5.72 -23.42
CA GLY A 5 -0.74 7.08 -23.26
C GLY A 5 -1.30 7.79 -22.01
N ARG A 6 -2.52 7.45 -21.61
CA ARG A 6 -3.18 7.93 -20.40
C ARG A 6 -2.54 7.37 -19.13
N ASP A 7 -2.25 6.06 -19.08
CA ASP A 7 -1.68 5.43 -17.88
C ASP A 7 -0.28 5.97 -17.59
N ARG A 8 0.55 6.16 -18.64
CA ARG A 8 1.86 6.80 -18.50
C ARG A 8 1.77 8.23 -17.99
N LEU A 9 0.75 8.96 -18.43
CA LEU A 9 0.50 10.32 -17.98
C LEU A 9 0.11 10.35 -16.49
N LEU A 10 -0.81 9.49 -16.07
CA LEU A 10 -1.26 9.41 -14.68
C LEU A 10 -0.13 8.96 -13.74
N ALA A 11 0.67 7.97 -14.15
CA ALA A 11 1.84 7.56 -13.39
C ALA A 11 2.88 8.68 -13.25
N ALA A 12 3.16 9.42 -14.34
CA ALA A 12 4.08 10.56 -14.30
C ALA A 12 3.55 11.71 -13.43
N ALA A 13 2.24 11.96 -13.46
CA ALA A 13 1.60 12.96 -12.62
C ALA A 13 1.75 12.61 -11.13
N LEU A 14 1.35 11.39 -10.73
CA LEU A 14 1.45 10.93 -9.35
C LEU A 14 2.89 11.04 -8.84
N LYS A 15 3.86 10.58 -9.63
CA LYS A 15 5.27 10.66 -9.27
C LYS A 15 5.76 12.10 -9.06
N LEU A 16 5.41 13.02 -9.95
CA LEU A 16 5.81 14.42 -9.81
C LEU A 16 5.17 15.08 -8.59
N PHE A 17 3.89 14.80 -8.32
CA PHE A 17 3.22 15.26 -7.11
C PHE A 17 3.87 14.68 -5.86
N ALA A 18 4.24 13.40 -5.86
CA ALA A 18 4.94 12.75 -4.75
C ALA A 18 6.32 13.37 -4.49
N ASP A 19 7.08 13.68 -5.55
CA ASP A 19 8.45 14.17 -5.45
C ASP A 19 8.49 15.67 -5.09
N LYS A 20 7.72 16.51 -5.81
CA LYS A 20 7.80 17.98 -5.73
C LYS A 20 6.67 18.63 -4.93
N GLY A 21 5.58 17.91 -4.66
CA GLY A 21 4.34 18.48 -4.13
C GLY A 21 3.42 19.03 -5.21
N TYR A 22 2.15 19.22 -4.87
CA TYR A 22 1.10 19.68 -5.78
C TYR A 22 1.37 21.09 -6.27
N ALA A 23 1.65 22.03 -5.36
CA ALA A 23 1.86 23.45 -5.69
C ALA A 23 3.04 23.67 -6.66
N ALA A 24 4.16 22.96 -6.47
CA ALA A 24 5.38 23.12 -7.26
C ALA A 24 5.38 22.34 -8.59
N THR A 25 4.35 21.51 -8.85
CA THR A 25 4.23 20.74 -10.08
C THR A 25 3.34 21.46 -11.09
N SER A 26 3.85 21.68 -12.30
CA SER A 26 3.07 22.24 -13.42
C SER A 26 2.56 21.17 -14.38
N VAL A 27 1.46 21.45 -15.08
CA VAL A 27 0.94 20.58 -16.17
C VAL A 27 2.00 20.34 -17.26
N ALA A 28 2.83 21.35 -17.55
CA ALA A 28 3.89 21.24 -18.54
C ALA A 28 5.02 20.29 -18.09
N ASP A 29 5.33 20.25 -16.79
CA ASP A 29 6.29 19.27 -16.25
C ASP A 29 5.78 17.84 -16.42
N ILE A 30 4.49 17.64 -16.14
CA ILE A 30 3.84 16.32 -16.26
C ILE A 30 3.82 15.86 -17.72
N GLN A 31 3.44 16.73 -18.66
CA GLN A 31 3.47 16.41 -20.09
C GLN A 31 4.88 15.99 -20.53
N ARG A 32 5.90 16.73 -20.10
CA ARG A 32 7.29 16.42 -20.44
C ARG A 32 7.72 15.07 -19.87
N ALA A 33 7.37 14.79 -18.61
CA ALA A 33 7.67 13.53 -17.96
C ALA A 33 6.93 12.34 -18.57
N SER A 34 5.72 12.56 -19.13
CA SER A 34 4.94 11.52 -19.79
C SER A 34 5.30 11.29 -21.27
N GLY A 35 6.28 12.03 -21.80
CA GLY A 35 6.70 11.96 -23.20
C GLY A 35 5.75 12.68 -24.17
N LEU A 36 4.86 13.55 -23.67
CA LEU A 36 4.02 14.43 -24.48
C LEU A 36 4.73 15.77 -24.72
N ALA A 37 4.45 16.39 -25.87
CA ALA A 37 4.94 17.74 -26.13
C ALA A 37 4.31 18.74 -25.13
N PRO A 38 5.13 19.54 -24.41
CA PRO A 38 4.63 20.57 -23.51
C PRO A 38 3.71 21.55 -24.26
N GLY A 39 2.56 21.88 -23.67
CA GLY A 39 1.61 22.82 -24.27
C GLY A 39 0.79 22.24 -25.43
N SER A 40 0.86 20.94 -25.71
CA SER A 40 0.07 20.27 -26.76
C SER A 40 -1.45 20.33 -26.58
N GLY A 41 -1.94 20.85 -25.44
CA GLY A 41 -3.37 20.86 -25.10
C GLY A 41 -3.98 19.48 -24.85
N ALA A 42 -3.24 18.39 -25.08
CA ALA A 42 -3.74 17.01 -24.94
C ALA A 42 -4.26 16.72 -23.53
N LEU A 43 -3.64 17.34 -22.52
CA LEU A 43 -4.04 17.16 -21.12
C LEU A 43 -5.37 17.87 -20.80
N TYR A 44 -5.57 19.08 -21.33
CA TYR A 44 -6.82 19.84 -21.19
C TYR A 44 -8.02 19.21 -21.92
N LYS A 45 -7.78 18.25 -22.82
CA LYS A 45 -8.85 17.45 -23.43
C LYS A 45 -9.35 16.32 -22.51
N HIS A 46 -8.52 15.89 -21.57
CA HIS A 46 -8.82 14.76 -20.67
C HIS A 46 -9.10 15.18 -19.24
N PHE A 47 -8.55 16.32 -18.80
CA PHE A 47 -8.68 16.85 -17.45
C PHE A 47 -8.89 18.37 -17.53
N GLY A 48 -9.93 18.87 -16.89
CA GLY A 48 -10.26 20.28 -16.80
C GLY A 48 -9.39 21.08 -15.83
N SER A 49 -8.66 20.41 -14.92
CA SER A 49 -7.76 21.08 -13.96
C SER A 49 -6.58 20.20 -13.51
N LYS A 50 -5.58 20.84 -12.86
CA LYS A 50 -4.47 20.11 -12.21
C LYS A 50 -4.98 19.23 -11.06
N ARG A 51 -6.02 19.67 -10.34
CA ARG A 51 -6.66 18.89 -9.27
C ARG A 51 -7.32 17.64 -9.84
N GLU A 52 -8.09 17.78 -10.91
CA GLU A 52 -8.73 16.63 -11.57
C GLU A 52 -7.70 15.61 -12.10
N LEU A 53 -6.53 16.09 -12.56
CA LEU A 53 -5.42 15.21 -12.93
C LEU A 53 -4.83 14.47 -11.72
N LEU A 54 -4.66 15.14 -10.58
CA LEU A 54 -4.22 14.52 -9.33
C LEU A 54 -5.22 13.44 -8.89
N GLU A 55 -6.51 13.80 -8.83
CA GLU A 55 -7.59 12.89 -8.46
C GLU A 55 -7.62 11.65 -9.37
N ALA A 56 -7.51 11.85 -10.68
CA ALA A 56 -7.48 10.75 -11.64
C ALA A 56 -6.22 9.87 -11.50
N ALA A 57 -5.07 10.46 -11.16
CA ALA A 57 -3.83 9.72 -10.97
C ALA A 57 -3.88 8.85 -9.71
N VAL A 58 -4.43 9.40 -8.62
CA VAL A 58 -4.68 8.67 -7.37
C VAL A 58 -5.69 7.54 -7.59
N ALA A 59 -6.84 7.84 -8.21
CA ALA A 59 -7.86 6.85 -8.51
C ALA A 59 -7.33 5.69 -9.37
N HIS A 60 -6.57 6.00 -10.42
CA HIS A 60 -5.95 4.98 -11.28
C HIS A 60 -4.96 4.09 -10.51
N ARG A 61 -4.22 4.68 -9.56
CA ARG A 61 -3.30 3.91 -8.72
C ARG A 61 -4.05 3.00 -7.76
N ILE A 62 -5.10 3.49 -7.14
CA ILE A 62 -6.02 2.71 -6.29
C ILE A 62 -6.59 1.53 -7.06
N ASP A 63 -7.11 1.76 -8.27
CA ASP A 63 -7.70 0.71 -9.10
C ASP A 63 -6.67 -0.37 -9.45
N SER A 64 -5.41 0.03 -9.70
CA SER A 64 -4.31 -0.90 -9.96
C SER A 64 -3.98 -1.76 -8.73
N ILE A 65 -4.01 -1.17 -7.53
CA ILE A 65 -3.81 -1.89 -6.27
C ILE A 65 -4.94 -2.90 -6.05
N VAL A 66 -6.19 -2.51 -6.29
CA VAL A 66 -7.35 -3.40 -6.15
C VAL A 66 -7.28 -4.55 -7.15
N ALA A 67 -6.98 -4.28 -8.43
CA ALA A 67 -6.88 -5.31 -9.47
C ALA A 67 -5.75 -6.32 -9.20
N ALA A 68 -4.62 -5.88 -8.65
CA ALA A 68 -3.52 -6.78 -8.27
C ALA A 68 -3.91 -7.72 -7.12
N ARG A 69 -4.84 -7.30 -6.24
CA ARG A 69 -5.30 -8.10 -5.10
C ARG A 69 -6.24 -9.24 -5.49
N GLU A 70 -7.12 -9.02 -6.47
CA GLU A 70 -8.07 -10.04 -6.97
C GLU A 70 -7.37 -11.25 -7.60
N GLN A 71 -6.11 -11.11 -8.01
CA GLN A 71 -5.33 -12.20 -8.59
C GLN A 71 -4.68 -13.11 -7.54
N TYR A 72 -4.74 -12.76 -6.25
CA TYR A 72 -4.04 -13.49 -5.19
C TYR A 72 -4.97 -14.42 -4.41
N ASP A 73 -5.34 -15.53 -5.06
CA ASP A 73 -5.87 -16.73 -4.40
C ASP A 73 -4.69 -17.52 -3.81
N ALA A 74 -4.53 -17.47 -2.50
CA ALA A 74 -3.48 -18.23 -1.83
C ALA A 74 -3.98 -19.63 -1.50
N GLY A 75 -3.32 -20.65 -2.07
CA GLY A 75 -3.38 -22.02 -1.56
C GLY A 75 -2.99 -22.08 -0.08
N GLN A 76 -3.36 -23.16 0.60
CA GLN A 76 -3.10 -23.30 2.03
C GLN A 76 -1.58 -23.30 2.33
N PRO A 77 -1.08 -22.36 3.15
CA PRO A 77 0.34 -22.34 3.53
C PRO A 77 0.70 -23.57 4.38
N GLY A 78 1.95 -24.04 4.28
CA GLY A 78 2.43 -25.23 4.99
C GLY A 78 2.73 -25.02 6.48
N SER A 79 2.78 -23.76 6.96
CA SER A 79 2.94 -23.41 8.37
C SER A 79 2.47 -21.97 8.67
N VAL A 80 2.24 -21.65 9.95
CA VAL A 80 1.91 -20.28 10.41
C VAL A 80 3.02 -19.28 10.06
N GLU A 81 4.30 -19.67 10.22
CA GLU A 81 5.42 -18.81 9.84
C GLU A 81 5.41 -18.49 8.35
N GLN A 82 5.19 -19.50 7.49
CA GLN A 82 5.13 -19.30 6.05
C GLN A 82 3.96 -18.40 5.66
N ALA A 83 2.81 -18.54 6.33
CA ALA A 83 1.65 -17.68 6.14
C ALA A 83 1.98 -16.21 6.49
N VAL A 84 2.50 -15.97 7.70
CA VAL A 84 2.88 -14.62 8.18
C VAL A 84 3.92 -13.99 7.28
N ARG A 85 4.95 -14.74 6.88
CA ARG A 85 6.01 -14.26 5.99
C ARG A 85 5.44 -13.86 4.62
N THR A 86 4.59 -14.71 4.03
CA THR A 86 3.98 -14.45 2.72
C THR A 86 3.07 -13.23 2.76
N ALA A 87 2.18 -13.15 3.76
CA ALA A 87 1.30 -12.01 3.95
C ALA A 87 2.09 -10.72 4.21
N GLY A 88 3.09 -10.78 5.09
CA GLY A 88 3.98 -9.65 5.39
C GLY A 88 4.75 -9.16 4.16
N GLN A 89 5.29 -10.07 3.34
CA GLN A 89 5.99 -9.71 2.10
C GLN A 89 5.06 -9.02 1.11
N LEU A 90 3.84 -9.54 0.96
CA LEU A 90 2.83 -8.94 0.09
C LEU A 90 2.47 -7.53 0.55
N ILE A 91 2.19 -7.36 1.86
CA ILE A 91 1.87 -6.06 2.45
C ILE A 91 3.03 -5.08 2.30
N TRP A 92 4.24 -5.50 2.64
CA TRP A 92 5.45 -4.69 2.54
C TRP A 92 5.72 -4.23 1.10
N SER A 93 5.62 -5.15 0.14
CA SER A 93 5.82 -4.85 -1.28
C SER A 93 4.76 -3.88 -1.78
N ASN A 94 3.49 -4.10 -1.43
CA ASN A 94 2.39 -3.21 -1.81
C ASN A 94 2.56 -1.79 -1.25
N LEU A 95 2.99 -1.66 0.00
CA LEU A 95 3.26 -0.37 0.63
C LEU A 95 4.42 0.35 -0.06
N LYS A 96 5.51 -0.36 -0.36
CA LYS A 96 6.68 0.20 -1.07
C LYS A 96 6.35 0.61 -2.49
N GLU A 97 5.64 -0.24 -3.24
CA GLU A 97 5.23 0.10 -4.59
C GLU A 97 4.31 1.33 -4.59
N SER A 98 3.55 1.53 -3.52
CA SER A 98 2.60 2.64 -3.35
C SER A 98 3.23 3.86 -2.65
N GLU A 99 4.57 3.94 -2.58
CA GLU A 99 5.31 5.04 -1.96
C GLU A 99 4.87 6.42 -2.49
N ASP A 100 4.73 6.58 -3.80
CA ASP A 100 4.33 7.85 -4.40
C ASP A 100 2.92 8.26 -3.95
N LEU A 101 2.00 7.29 -3.85
CA LEU A 101 0.65 7.52 -3.36
C LEU A 101 0.64 7.92 -1.88
N LEU A 102 1.41 7.21 -1.04
CA LEU A 102 1.57 7.53 0.38
C LEU A 102 2.11 8.96 0.59
N LYS A 103 3.12 9.36 -0.17
CA LYS A 103 3.69 10.71 -0.11
C LYS A 103 2.67 11.77 -0.48
N VAL A 104 1.88 11.54 -1.54
CA VAL A 104 0.84 12.47 -1.97
C VAL A 104 -0.22 12.64 -0.89
N MET A 105 -0.73 11.55 -0.31
CA MET A 105 -1.72 11.61 0.78
C MET A 105 -1.22 12.40 1.99
N LEU A 106 0.02 12.15 2.40
CA LEU A 106 0.58 12.77 3.60
C LEU A 106 0.92 14.25 3.40
N ARG A 107 1.18 14.67 2.16
CA ARG A 107 1.55 16.05 1.83
C ARG A 107 0.37 16.91 1.44
N GLU A 108 -0.62 16.33 0.78
CA GLU A 108 -1.69 17.07 0.07
C GLU A 108 -3.11 16.58 0.47
N PRO A 109 -3.43 16.40 1.77
CA PRO A 109 -4.74 15.84 2.17
C PRO A 109 -5.91 16.71 1.70
N ASP A 110 -5.76 18.03 1.76
CA ASP A 110 -6.81 18.98 1.37
C ASP A 110 -7.12 18.94 -0.14
N GLU A 111 -6.15 18.56 -0.99
CA GLU A 111 -6.30 18.51 -2.44
C GLU A 111 -6.96 17.22 -2.93
N LEU A 112 -7.02 16.18 -2.08
CA LEU A 112 -7.61 14.89 -2.42
C LEU A 112 -9.12 14.84 -2.19
N GLY A 113 -9.67 15.70 -1.32
CA GLY A 113 -11.11 15.72 -1.02
C GLY A 113 -11.67 14.33 -0.69
N ASP A 114 -12.73 13.92 -1.38
CA ASP A 114 -13.39 12.62 -1.18
C ASP A 114 -12.50 11.40 -1.48
N LEU A 115 -11.39 11.58 -2.23
CA LEU A 115 -10.46 10.49 -2.48
C LEU A 115 -9.61 10.14 -1.26
N ASP A 116 -9.43 11.04 -0.30
CA ASP A 116 -8.59 10.77 0.88
C ASP A 116 -9.08 9.53 1.64
N GLU A 117 -10.37 9.52 1.99
CA GLU A 117 -11.05 8.40 2.66
C GLU A 117 -11.00 7.11 1.83
N LYS A 118 -11.31 7.18 0.53
CA LYS A 118 -11.26 6.01 -0.36
C LYS A 118 -9.84 5.45 -0.48
N THR A 119 -8.84 6.32 -0.48
CA THR A 119 -7.43 5.91 -0.54
C THR A 119 -7.01 5.24 0.76
N TRP A 120 -7.42 5.82 1.90
CA TRP A 120 -7.17 5.24 3.22
C TRP A 120 -7.73 3.83 3.33
N GLN A 121 -8.99 3.62 2.95
CA GLN A 121 -9.63 2.30 2.97
C GLN A 121 -8.87 1.26 2.12
N VAL A 122 -8.33 1.67 0.97
CA VAL A 122 -7.63 0.76 0.07
C VAL A 122 -6.24 0.41 0.56
N ILE A 123 -5.45 1.39 1.00
CA ILE A 123 -4.07 1.18 1.44
C ILE A 123 -4.03 0.49 2.79
N THR A 124 -4.84 1.01 3.72
CA THR A 124 -4.83 0.63 5.13
C THR A 124 -5.88 -0.46 5.32
N ASP A 125 -7.16 -0.12 5.41
CA ASP A 125 -8.20 -1.01 5.96
C ASP A 125 -8.27 -2.38 5.28
N ASN A 126 -8.22 -2.43 3.95
CA ASN A 126 -8.27 -3.70 3.24
C ASN A 126 -7.08 -4.62 3.53
N ALA A 127 -5.90 -4.07 3.84
CA ALA A 127 -4.76 -4.89 4.29
C ALA A 127 -4.99 -5.44 5.70
N TYR A 128 -5.53 -4.61 6.61
CA TYR A 128 -5.89 -5.01 7.97
C TYR A 128 -6.97 -6.09 8.00
N GLN A 129 -8.05 -5.87 7.26
CA GLN A 129 -9.19 -6.79 7.19
C GLN A 129 -8.76 -8.16 6.67
N ARG A 130 -7.94 -8.22 5.61
CA ARG A 130 -7.46 -9.50 5.08
C ARG A 130 -6.66 -10.30 6.10
N PHE A 131 -5.71 -9.67 6.79
CA PHE A 131 -4.90 -10.38 7.78
C PHE A 131 -5.75 -10.78 8.99
N ALA A 132 -6.68 -9.92 9.42
CA ALA A 132 -7.66 -10.25 10.47
C ALA A 132 -8.53 -11.45 10.08
N ASP A 133 -9.01 -11.51 8.83
CA ASP A 133 -9.80 -12.62 8.30
C ASP A 133 -9.01 -13.94 8.30
N GLU A 134 -7.73 -13.90 7.95
CA GLU A 134 -6.83 -15.06 7.98
C GLU A 134 -6.63 -15.57 9.42
N LEU A 135 -6.42 -14.66 10.38
CA LEU A 135 -6.33 -15.00 11.81
C LEU A 135 -7.66 -15.56 12.35
N ALA A 136 -8.79 -14.95 11.97
CA ALA A 136 -10.12 -15.41 12.35
C ALA A 136 -10.45 -16.78 11.73
N ALA A 137 -10.02 -17.04 10.48
CA ALA A 137 -10.14 -18.33 9.83
C ALA A 137 -9.28 -19.39 10.53
N SER A 138 -8.08 -19.03 10.99
CA SER A 138 -7.23 -19.92 11.79
C SER A 138 -7.89 -20.30 13.13
N ASN A 139 -8.55 -19.35 13.80
CA ASN A 139 -9.35 -19.61 15.00
C ASN A 139 -10.52 -20.56 14.70
N ARG A 140 -11.30 -20.30 13.62
CA ARG A 140 -12.43 -21.16 13.22
C ARG A 140 -12.00 -22.59 12.88
N ALA A 141 -10.81 -22.75 12.30
CA ALA A 141 -10.21 -24.06 12.02
C ALA A 141 -9.62 -24.75 13.27
N GLY A 142 -9.66 -24.10 14.43
CA GLY A 142 -9.14 -24.62 15.70
C GLY A 142 -7.62 -24.70 15.78
N ARG A 143 -6.88 -24.09 14.85
CA ARG A 143 -5.41 -24.04 14.84
C ARG A 143 -4.86 -23.04 15.85
N THR A 144 -5.62 -21.97 16.11
CA THR A 144 -5.27 -20.92 17.06
C THR A 144 -6.46 -20.55 17.95
N ARG A 145 -6.20 -19.82 19.03
CA ARG A 145 -7.18 -19.26 19.97
C ARG A 145 -6.86 -17.79 20.27
N ILE A 146 -6.68 -17.01 19.21
CA ILE A 146 -6.34 -15.57 19.29
C ILE A 146 -7.57 -14.84 19.86
N PRO A 147 -7.47 -14.12 21.00
CA PRO A 147 -8.62 -13.47 21.63
C PRO A 147 -9.28 -12.41 20.75
N ASP A 148 -8.47 -11.64 20.04
CA ASP A 148 -8.90 -10.55 19.17
C ASP A 148 -8.07 -10.55 17.87
N PRO A 149 -8.54 -11.28 16.82
CA PRO A 149 -7.85 -11.34 15.53
C PRO A 149 -7.71 -9.97 14.85
N GLU A 150 -8.69 -9.09 15.00
CA GLU A 150 -8.70 -7.76 14.39
C GLU A 150 -7.64 -6.87 15.02
N ALA A 151 -7.59 -6.80 16.35
CA ALA A 151 -6.57 -6.02 17.05
C ALA A 151 -5.16 -6.58 16.84
N ALA A 152 -5.00 -7.91 16.79
CA ALA A 152 -3.71 -8.54 16.49
C ALA A 152 -3.21 -8.15 15.09
N ALA A 153 -4.11 -8.15 14.10
CA ALA A 153 -3.80 -7.69 12.74
C ALA A 153 -3.46 -6.19 12.70
N ALA A 154 -4.23 -5.36 13.40
CA ALA A 154 -4.01 -3.92 13.52
C ALA A 154 -2.60 -3.58 14.02
N VAL A 155 -2.12 -4.26 15.07
CA VAL A 155 -0.78 -4.01 15.61
C VAL A 155 0.30 -4.52 14.66
N ALA A 156 0.15 -5.73 14.11
CA ALA A 156 1.13 -6.32 13.21
C ALA A 156 1.33 -5.46 11.97
N ILE A 157 0.25 -5.07 11.30
CA ILE A 157 0.31 -4.28 10.07
C ILE A 157 0.65 -2.82 10.36
N GLY A 158 0.24 -2.27 11.50
CA GLY A 158 0.59 -0.91 11.91
C GLY A 158 2.10 -0.70 11.95
N SER A 159 2.86 -1.69 12.43
CA SER A 159 4.33 -1.63 12.44
C SER A 159 4.96 -1.69 11.04
N LEU A 160 4.43 -2.49 10.10
CA LEU A 160 4.90 -2.49 8.70
C LEU A 160 4.56 -1.16 8.01
N SER A 161 3.33 -0.67 8.22
CA SER A 161 2.83 0.58 7.65
C SER A 161 3.68 1.76 8.10
N TYR A 162 3.94 1.86 9.41
CA TYR A 162 4.78 2.92 9.96
C TYR A 162 6.20 2.90 9.35
N ALA A 163 6.82 1.73 9.25
CA ALA A 163 8.17 1.62 8.71
C ALA A 163 8.22 1.96 7.22
N ALA A 164 7.24 1.50 6.42
CA ALA A 164 7.15 1.86 5.01
C ALA A 164 6.90 3.37 4.82
N THR A 165 6.02 3.98 5.62
CA THR A 165 5.79 5.42 5.60
C THR A 165 7.04 6.20 6.00
N LEU A 166 7.74 5.79 7.06
CA LEU A 166 8.97 6.45 7.48
C LEU A 166 10.04 6.36 6.38
N GLN A 167 10.16 5.20 5.72
CA GLN A 167 11.08 4.98 4.62
C GLN A 167 10.72 5.87 3.42
N ALA A 168 9.44 5.94 3.05
CA ALA A 168 8.95 6.80 1.97
C ALA A 168 9.27 8.28 2.22
N LEU A 169 9.04 8.76 3.44
CA LEU A 169 9.20 10.18 3.76
C LEU A 169 10.66 10.60 3.96
N THR A 170 11.49 9.71 4.52
CA THR A 170 12.82 10.07 5.04
C THR A 170 13.97 9.26 4.46
N GLY A 171 13.67 8.20 3.70
CA GLY A 171 14.65 7.21 3.27
C GLY A 171 15.19 6.31 4.38
N ARG A 172 14.59 6.35 5.58
CA ARG A 172 15.06 5.61 6.77
C ARG A 172 13.99 4.66 7.30
N LEU A 173 14.45 3.57 7.90
CA LEU A 173 13.60 2.66 8.69
C LEU A 173 13.70 2.96 10.19
N PRO A 174 12.75 2.47 11.01
CA PRO A 174 12.83 2.61 12.47
C PRO A 174 14.16 2.09 13.01
N GLY A 175 14.82 2.88 13.87
CA GLY A 175 16.14 2.53 14.41
C GLY A 175 17.29 2.54 13.38
N ASN A 176 17.03 2.97 12.14
CA ASN A 176 18.00 3.01 11.04
C ASN A 176 18.67 1.65 10.76
N ILE A 177 17.93 0.55 10.95
CA ILE A 177 18.37 -0.80 10.56
C ILE A 177 18.04 -1.08 9.09
N ASP A 178 18.67 -2.10 8.51
CA ASP A 178 18.33 -2.52 7.14
C ASP A 178 16.95 -3.20 7.05
N GLU A 179 16.40 -3.15 5.84
CA GLU A 179 15.07 -3.64 5.51
C GLU A 179 14.89 -5.13 5.81
N GLN A 180 15.89 -5.95 5.46
CA GLN A 180 15.82 -7.38 5.69
C GLN A 180 15.77 -7.69 7.17
N ARG A 181 16.61 -7.05 8.00
CA ARG A 181 16.58 -7.22 9.46
C ARG A 181 15.28 -6.73 10.07
N TYR A 182 14.73 -5.60 9.61
CA TYR A 182 13.43 -5.13 10.08
C TYR A 182 12.33 -6.15 9.80
N PHE A 183 12.30 -6.67 8.57
CA PHE A 183 11.29 -7.64 8.14
C PHE A 183 11.43 -8.99 8.87
N GLU A 184 12.63 -9.53 9.03
CA GLU A 184 12.86 -10.76 9.80
C GLU A 184 12.47 -10.61 11.27
N ALA A 185 12.79 -9.47 11.89
CA ALA A 185 12.37 -9.17 13.25
C ALA A 185 10.84 -9.09 13.37
N TRP A 186 10.17 -8.46 12.39
CA TRP A 186 8.72 -8.40 12.32
C TRP A 186 8.07 -9.78 12.18
N VAL A 187 8.60 -10.65 11.29
CA VAL A 187 8.11 -12.03 11.15
C VAL A 187 8.27 -12.78 12.47
N SER A 188 9.47 -12.75 13.05
CA SER A 188 9.77 -13.43 14.32
C SER A 188 8.85 -12.98 15.45
N GLN A 189 8.65 -11.66 15.60
CA GLN A 189 7.74 -11.10 16.60
C GLN A 189 6.30 -11.55 16.38
N THR A 190 5.80 -11.43 15.14
CA THR A 190 4.41 -11.77 14.81
C THR A 190 4.15 -13.26 15.02
N VAL A 191 5.04 -14.13 14.52
CA VAL A 191 4.96 -15.58 14.73
C VAL A 191 5.02 -15.93 16.21
N SER A 192 5.90 -15.31 16.99
CA SER A 192 6.01 -15.57 18.43
C SER A 192 4.74 -15.22 19.19
N VAL A 193 4.08 -14.11 18.83
CA VAL A 193 2.79 -13.72 19.41
C VAL A 193 1.70 -14.72 19.01
N LEU A 194 1.61 -15.10 17.73
CA LEU A 194 0.60 -16.05 17.27
C LEU A 194 0.80 -17.46 17.87
N ALA A 195 2.05 -17.88 18.07
CA ALA A 195 2.39 -19.17 18.66
C ALA A 195 1.92 -19.32 20.11
N GLN A 196 1.84 -18.21 20.88
CA GLN A 196 1.26 -18.24 22.24
C GLN A 196 -0.22 -18.63 22.24
N TYR A 197 -0.89 -18.44 21.12
CA TYR A 197 -2.29 -18.79 20.91
C TYR A 197 -2.46 -20.06 20.06
N GLY A 198 -1.37 -20.77 19.73
CA GLY A 198 -1.45 -22.03 19.01
C GLY A 198 -2.21 -23.08 19.81
N ASN A 199 -3.06 -23.88 19.15
CA ASN A 199 -3.76 -24.96 19.82
C ASN A 199 -2.88 -26.22 19.83
N PRO A 200 -2.37 -26.68 20.99
CA PRO A 200 -1.50 -27.85 21.06
C PRO A 200 -2.20 -29.15 20.66
N GLU A 201 -3.53 -29.17 20.64
CA GLU A 201 -4.35 -30.33 20.26
C GLU A 201 -4.66 -30.40 18.75
N ASN A 202 -4.35 -29.34 18.00
CA ASN A 202 -4.60 -29.23 16.55
C ASN A 202 -3.54 -28.34 15.89
N PRO A 203 -2.30 -28.86 15.71
CA PRO A 203 -1.14 -28.10 15.25
C PRO A 203 -1.22 -27.64 13.79
#